data_AF-A0A1H6AWN8-F1
#
_entry.id   AF-A0A1H6AWN8-F1
#
_cell.length_a   1.000
_cell.length_b   1.000
_cell.length_c   1.000
_cell.angle_alpha   90.00
_cell.angle_beta   90.00
_cell.angle_gamma   90.00
#
_symmetry.space_group_name_H-M   'P 1'
#
loop_
_entity.id
_entity.type
_entity.pdbx_description
1 polymer ?
#
loop_
_entity_poly.entity_id
_entity_poly.type
_entity_poly.pdbx_seq_one_letter_code
_entity_poly.pdbx_strand_id
1 'polypeptide(L)' 'MKIIETAQKAWRELTYRYRLHQTRRKLLTLDEHQLKDLNISRVDALREGKKPFWQL' A
#
# COMPACT_ATOMS: atom_id res chain seq x y z
N MET A 1 -11.38 -20.26 21.25
CA MET A 1 -10.82 -21.35 20.40
C MET A 1 -9.75 -20.73 19.50
N LYS A 2 -8.47 -21.01 19.75
CA LYS A 2 -7.31 -20.27 19.18
C LYS A 2 -7.28 -20.19 17.64
N ILE A 3 -7.96 -21.11 16.95
CA ILE A 3 -8.06 -21.17 15.48
C ILE A 3 -8.81 -19.95 14.92
N ILE A 4 -9.87 -19.49 15.60
CA ILE A 4 -10.68 -18.36 15.10
C ILE A 4 -9.90 -17.06 15.23
N GLU A 5 -9.20 -16.84 16.33
CA GLU A 5 -8.40 -15.63 16.58
C GLU A 5 -7.21 -15.51 15.61
N THR A 6 -6.55 -16.63 15.32
CA THR A 6 -5.43 -16.67 14.35
C THR A 6 -5.92 -16.42 12.93
N ALA A 7 -7.06 -17.00 12.53
CA ALA A 7 -7.69 -16.73 11.24
C ALA A 7 -8.11 -15.25 11.10
N GLN A 8 -8.71 -14.67 12.14
CA GLN A 8 -9.08 -13.24 12.16
C GLN A 8 -7.87 -12.32 12.03
N LYS A 9 -6.77 -12.64 12.72
CA LYS A 9 -5.53 -11.87 12.62
C LYS A 9 -4.92 -11.96 11.22
N ALA A 10 -4.85 -13.16 10.65
CA ALA A 10 -4.36 -13.38 9.29
C ALA A 10 -5.21 -12.62 8.25
N TRP A 11 -6.53 -12.65 8.41
CA TRP A 11 -7.44 -11.92 7.53
C TRP A 11 -7.24 -10.40 7.61
N ARG A 12 -7.09 -9.84 8.81
CA ARG A 12 -6.82 -8.41 9.00
C ARG A 12 -5.50 -7.99 8.35
N GLU A 13 -4.45 -8.78 8.54
CA GLU A 13 -3.13 -8.53 7.96
C GLU A 13 -3.18 -8.58 6.42
N LEU A 14 -3.84 -9.59 5.86
CA LEU A 14 -4.01 -9.73 4.41
C LEU A 14 -4.80 -8.54 3.83
N THR A 15 -5.90 -8.16 4.49
CA THR A 15 -6.73 -7.03 4.07
C THR A 15 -5.96 -5.72 4.14
N TYR A 16 -5.16 -5.52 5.19
CA TYR A 16 -4.31 -4.34 5.35
C TYR A 16 -3.27 -4.25 4.23
N ARG A 17 -2.53 -5.34 3.98
CA ARG A 17 -1.52 -5.40 2.91
C ARG A 17 -2.13 -5.15 1.54
N TYR A 18 -3.28 -5.75 1.26
CA TYR A 18 -4.00 -5.52 0.01
C TYR A 18 -4.38 -4.05 -0.15
N ARG A 19 -4.95 -3.43 0.90
CA ARG A 19 -5.31 -2.00 0.89
C ARG A 19 -4.09 -1.11 0.68
N LEU A 20 -2.99 -1.39 1.38
CA LEU A 20 -1.73 -0.65 1.24
C LEU A 20 -1.20 -0.75 -0.19
N HIS A 21 -1.14 -1.94 -0.77
CA HIS A 21 -0.73 -2.14 -2.16
C HIS A 21 -1.59 -1.36 -3.14
N GLN A 22 -2.92 -1.38 -2.98
CA GLN A 22 -3.83 -0.58 -3.82
C GLN A 22 -3.56 0.92 -3.68
N THR A 23 -3.35 1.43 -2.46
CA THR A 23 -3.02 2.84 -2.22
C THR A 23 -1.69 3.23 -2.87
N ARG A 24 -0.65 2.40 -2.74
CA ARG A 24 0.66 2.63 -3.37
C ARG A 24 0.55 2.75 -4.88
N ARG A 25 -0.24 1.88 -5.52
CA ARG A 25 -0.47 1.94 -6.97
C ARG A 25 -1.14 3.23 -7.41
N LYS A 26 -1.94 3.88 -6.56
CA LYS A 26 -2.52 5.20 -6.88
C LYS A 26 -1.45 6.28 -7.01
N LEU A 27 -0.30 6.17 -6.33
CA LEU A 27 0.80 7.13 -6.50
C LEU A 27 1.32 7.15 -7.96
N LEU A 28 1.19 6.03 -8.68
CA LEU A 28 1.59 5.93 -10.09
C LEU A 28 0.65 6.67 -11.03
N THR A 29 -0.59 6.94 -10.62
CA THR A 29 -1.60 7.62 -11.45
C THR A 29 -1.66 9.12 -11.19
N LEU A 30 -0.95 9.63 -10.19
CA LEU A 30 -0.93 11.06 -9.86
C LEU A 30 -0.04 11.84 -10.82
N ASP A 31 -0.43 13.07 -11.12
CA ASP A 31 0.41 14.04 -11.83
C ASP A 31 1.45 14.69 -10.90
N GLU A 32 2.34 15.50 -11.46
CA GLU A 32 3.43 16.12 -10.68
C GLU A 32 2.93 17.16 -9.65
N HIS A 33 1.87 17.90 -9.95
CA HIS A 33 1.29 18.86 -9.01
C HIS A 33 0.66 18.15 -7.82
N GLN A 34 -0.11 17.10 -8.07
CA GLN A 34 -0.73 16.27 -7.04
C GLN A 34 0.32 15.58 -6.16
N LEU A 35 1.43 15.10 -6.74
CA LEU A 35 2.53 14.53 -5.97
C LEU A 35 3.22 15.59 -5.11
N LYS A 36 3.36 16.82 -5.62
CA LYS A 36 3.93 17.94 -4.88
C LYS A 36 3.05 18.35 -3.68
N ASP A 37 1.74 18.32 -3.83
CA ASP A 37 0.80 18.58 -2.73
C ASP A 37 0.92 17.55 -1.59
N LEU A 38 1.31 16.31 -1.93
CA LEU A 38 1.62 15.24 -0.97
C LEU A 38 3.06 15.28 -0.45
N ASN A 39 3.87 16.23 -0.94
CA ASN A 39 5.31 16.32 -0.67
C ASN A 39 6.09 15.04 -1.02
N ILE A 40 5.72 14.40 -2.14
CA ILE A 40 6.35 13.17 -2.65
C ILE A 40 7.01 13.47 -3.99
N SER A 41 8.26 13.03 -4.18
CA SER A 41 8.92 13.12 -5.49
C SER A 41 8.37 12.06 -6.46
N ARG A 42 8.44 12.32 -7.77
CA ARG A 42 8.07 11.32 -8.79
C ARG A 42 8.87 10.01 -8.64
N VAL A 43 10.14 10.11 -8.25
CA VAL A 43 11.02 8.95 -8.04
C VAL A 43 10.53 8.12 -6.84
N ASP A 44 10.15 8.77 -5.75
CA ASP A 44 9.63 8.07 -4.56
C ASP A 44 8.25 7.46 -4.84
N ALA A 45 7.38 8.16 -5.57
CA ALA A 45 6.09 7.62 -6.02
C ALA A 45 6.26 6.34 -6.86
N LEU A 46 7.24 6.32 -7.77
CA LEU A 46 7.58 5.14 -8.56
C LEU A 46 8.16 4.01 -7.71
N ARG A 47 9.07 4.34 -6.78
CA ARG A 47 9.68 3.37 -5.87
C ARG A 47 8.61 2.70 -5.00
N GLU A 48 7.73 3.51 -4.42
CA GLU A 48 6.68 3.03 -3.51
C GLU A 48 5.56 2.31 -4.27
N GLY A 49 5.12 2.85 -5.41
CA GLY A 49 4.05 2.29 -6.22
C GLY A 49 4.40 0.96 -6.91
N LYS A 50 5.70 0.67 -7.11
CA LYS A 50 6.18 -0.59 -7.67
C LYS A 50 6.47 -1.67 -6.62
N LYS A 51 6.33 -1.38 -5.32
CA LYS A 51 6.52 -2.39 -4.28
C LYS A 51 5.49 -3.52 -4.45
N PRO A 52 5.91 -4.79 -4.38
CA PRO A 52 4.98 -5.91 -4.41
C PRO A 52 4.11 -5.94 -3.14
N PHE A 53 2.96 -6.61 -3.22
CA PHE A 53 1.95 -6.57 -2.15
C PHE A 53 2.41 -7.13 -0.79
N TRP A 54 3.42 -8.00 -0.78
CA TRP A 54 3.95 -8.62 0.44
C TRP A 54 4.98 -7.75 1.17
N GLN A 55 5.51 -6.72 0.50
CA GLN A 55 6.50 -5.84 1.08
C GLN A 55 5.80 -4.72 1.85
N LEU A 56 6.11 -4.60 3.15
CA LEU A 56 5.68 -3.48 3.98
C LEU A 56 6.54 -2.22 3.75
#